data_AF-A0AAW4HJ32-F1
#
_entry.id   AF-A0AAW4HJ32-F1
#
_cell.length_a   1.000
_cell.length_b   1.000
_cell.length_c   1.000
_cell.angle_alpha   90.00
_cell.angle_beta   90.00
_cell.angle_gamma   90.00
#
_symmetry.space_group_name_H-M   'P 1'
#
loop_
_entity.id
_entity.type
_entity.pdbx_description
1 polymer ?
#
loop_
_entity_poly.entity_id
_entity_poly.type
_entity_poly.pdbx_seq_one_letter_code
_entity_poly.pdbx_strand_id
1 'polypeptide(L)'
;MDDQNHRENWRKFYEKALNRPHSTRTERAVSLDASSIKVAIDCGCGTGSDIKYLTSQGYKVFGFDINPESIAICRDRFGDELNVNVVQSSFCEFEYADASLIIANASLFFVDPAQFQAVWTSIDTSLVKGGVFAGDFMGKNDSWANDFHAPITTLAKDELLNLFSNFDIIEFNERDEDGTTMVGDTKHWHIYSVVAVKRT
;
A
#
# COMPACT_ATOMS: atom_id res chain seq x y z
N MET A 1 -27.27 -24.47 5.92
CA MET A 1 -27.70 -23.39 5.00
C MET A 1 -26.69 -22.24 4.94
N ASP A 2 -25.91 -21.98 6.00
CA ASP A 2 -24.86 -20.94 6.02
C ASP A 2 -23.64 -21.20 5.11
N ASP A 3 -23.18 -22.45 5.03
CA ASP A 3 -21.88 -22.80 4.43
C ASP A 3 -21.83 -22.64 2.89
N GLN A 4 -22.98 -22.80 2.22
CA GLN A 4 -23.06 -22.67 0.76
C GLN A 4 -23.10 -21.20 0.32
N ASN A 5 -23.78 -20.35 1.09
CA ASN A 5 -23.83 -18.90 0.86
C ASN A 5 -22.46 -18.26 1.15
N HIS A 6 -21.75 -18.76 2.18
CA HIS A 6 -20.38 -18.34 2.49
C HIS A 6 -19.40 -18.72 1.36
N ARG A 7 -19.46 -19.95 0.84
CA ARG A 7 -18.65 -20.38 -0.31
C ARG A 7 -18.93 -19.60 -1.60
N GLU A 8 -20.18 -19.30 -1.89
CA GLU A 8 -20.53 -18.50 -3.07
C GLU A 8 -20.05 -17.06 -2.96
N ASN A 9 -20.17 -16.45 -1.77
CA ASN A 9 -19.65 -15.11 -1.51
C ASN A 9 -18.11 -15.08 -1.58
N TRP A 10 -17.45 -16.12 -1.05
CA TRP A 10 -16.01 -16.30 -1.15
C TRP A 10 -15.55 -16.39 -2.61
N ARG A 11 -16.24 -17.20 -3.44
CA ARG A 11 -15.92 -17.33 -4.87
C ARG A 11 -16.09 -16.02 -5.63
N LYS A 12 -17.16 -15.26 -5.36
CA LYS A 12 -17.38 -13.94 -5.96
C LYS A 12 -16.32 -12.92 -5.55
N PHE A 13 -15.93 -12.92 -4.27
CA PHE A 13 -14.88 -12.05 -3.76
C PHE A 13 -13.52 -12.39 -4.42
N TYR A 14 -13.23 -13.69 -4.54
CA TYR A 14 -12.05 -14.20 -5.22
C TYR A 14 -12.00 -13.82 -6.71
N GLU A 15 -13.11 -14.00 -7.45
CA GLU A 15 -13.20 -13.59 -8.86
C GLU A 15 -12.99 -12.08 -9.04
N LYS A 16 -13.54 -11.25 -8.13
CA LYS A 16 -13.28 -9.79 -8.15
C LYS A 16 -11.82 -9.48 -7.86
N ALA A 17 -11.22 -10.14 -6.88
CA ALA A 17 -9.82 -9.97 -6.52
C ALA A 17 -8.87 -10.31 -7.68
N LEU A 18 -9.15 -11.36 -8.44
CA LEU A 18 -8.35 -11.76 -9.62
C LEU A 18 -8.40 -10.74 -10.77
N ASN A 19 -9.53 -10.04 -10.90
CA ASN A 19 -9.76 -9.08 -11.98
C ASN A 19 -9.39 -7.64 -11.60
N ARG A 20 -9.05 -7.37 -10.34
CA ARG A 20 -8.65 -6.02 -9.90
C ARG A 20 -7.27 -5.69 -10.48
N PRO A 21 -7.15 -4.63 -11.31
CA PRO A 21 -5.87 -4.22 -11.85
C PRO A 21 -4.94 -3.71 -10.74
N HIS A 22 -3.65 -3.77 -11.00
CA HIS A 22 -2.63 -3.09 -10.21
C HIS A 22 -2.75 -1.58 -10.39
N SER A 23 -2.11 -0.81 -9.52
CA SER A 23 -2.12 0.65 -9.63
C SER A 23 -1.19 1.11 -10.75
N THR A 24 -1.62 2.08 -11.56
CA THR A 24 -0.73 2.75 -12.54
C THR A 24 0.43 3.46 -11.86
N ARG A 25 0.27 3.84 -10.58
CA ARG A 25 1.37 4.36 -9.75
C ARG A 25 2.46 3.32 -9.53
N THR A 26 2.07 2.05 -9.39
CA THR A 26 3.03 0.93 -9.27
C THR A 26 3.82 0.78 -10.57
N GLU A 27 3.17 0.90 -11.74
CA GLU A 27 3.88 0.92 -13.03
C GLU A 27 4.89 2.07 -13.08
N ARG A 28 4.46 3.26 -12.67
CA ARG A 28 5.30 4.45 -12.64
C ARG A 28 6.51 4.27 -11.72
N ALA A 29 6.30 3.72 -10.53
CA ALA A 29 7.36 3.47 -9.57
C ALA A 29 8.38 2.44 -10.09
N VAL A 30 7.92 1.36 -10.74
CA VAL A 30 8.81 0.40 -11.42
C VAL A 30 9.64 1.07 -12.51
N SER A 31 9.06 2.00 -13.29
CA SER A 31 9.78 2.71 -14.35
C SER A 31 10.91 3.62 -13.84
N LEU A 32 10.86 4.00 -12.56
CA LEU A 32 11.81 4.89 -11.91
C LEU A 32 12.87 4.15 -11.08
N ASP A 33 12.65 2.87 -10.78
CA ASP A 33 13.59 2.05 -10.00
C ASP A 33 14.87 1.79 -10.80
N ALA A 34 15.91 2.54 -10.45
CA ALA A 34 17.25 2.47 -11.03
C ALA A 34 18.23 1.71 -10.13
N SER A 35 17.74 1.01 -9.10
CA SER A 35 18.59 0.29 -8.16
C SER A 35 19.15 -1.02 -8.74
N SER A 36 20.14 -1.57 -8.05
CA SER A 36 20.80 -2.83 -8.45
C SER A 36 20.08 -4.10 -7.95
N ILE A 37 19.08 -3.95 -7.08
CA ILE A 37 18.28 -5.07 -6.55
C ILE A 37 16.87 -5.02 -7.13
N LYS A 38 16.20 -6.17 -7.17
CA LYS A 38 14.79 -6.28 -7.57
C LYS A 38 14.00 -6.89 -6.43
N VAL A 39 13.84 -6.11 -5.37
CA VAL A 39 13.08 -6.49 -4.17
C VAL A 39 12.00 -5.45 -3.93
N ALA A 40 10.75 -5.89 -3.89
CA ALA A 40 9.60 -5.03 -3.62
C ALA A 40 8.91 -5.43 -2.32
N ILE A 41 8.46 -4.44 -1.55
CA ILE A 41 7.56 -4.62 -0.41
C ILE A 41 6.20 -4.00 -0.76
N ASP A 42 5.14 -4.80 -0.69
CA ASP A 42 3.76 -4.36 -0.88
C ASP A 42 3.04 -4.27 0.47
N CYS A 43 2.97 -3.06 1.01
CA CYS A 43 2.43 -2.73 2.32
C CYS A 43 0.90 -2.59 2.27
N GLY A 44 0.19 -3.52 2.91
CA GLY A 44 -1.27 -3.62 2.76
C GLY A 44 -1.63 -4.19 1.40
N CYS A 45 -1.01 -5.32 1.04
CA CYS A 45 -1.09 -5.90 -0.30
C CYS A 45 -2.50 -6.37 -0.70
N GLY A 46 -3.44 -6.45 0.26
CA GLY A 46 -4.77 -6.98 0.06
C GLY A 46 -4.71 -8.37 -0.58
N THR A 47 -5.43 -8.53 -1.69
CA THR A 47 -5.45 -9.77 -2.46
C THR A 47 -4.35 -9.86 -3.53
N GLY A 48 -3.38 -8.93 -3.55
CA GLY A 48 -2.14 -9.02 -4.32
C GLY A 48 -2.25 -8.61 -5.79
N SER A 49 -3.01 -7.56 -6.08
CA SER A 49 -3.06 -6.99 -7.43
C SER A 49 -1.71 -6.41 -7.86
N ASP A 50 -1.08 -5.60 -7.00
CA ASP A 50 0.25 -5.04 -7.27
C ASP A 50 1.34 -6.14 -7.27
N ILE A 51 1.30 -7.09 -6.33
CA ILE A 51 2.19 -8.28 -6.33
C ILE A 51 2.23 -8.96 -7.70
N LYS A 52 1.07 -9.25 -8.31
CA LYS A 52 1.00 -9.90 -9.64
C LYS A 52 1.81 -9.15 -10.70
N TYR A 53 1.68 -7.82 -10.71
CA TYR A 53 2.41 -6.99 -11.66
C TYR A 53 3.91 -6.98 -11.32
N LEU A 54 4.27 -6.76 -10.08
CA LEU A 54 5.67 -6.69 -9.62
C LEU A 54 6.44 -7.98 -9.92
N THR A 55 5.85 -9.15 -9.69
CA THR A 55 6.46 -10.43 -10.05
C THR A 55 6.70 -10.54 -11.56
N SER A 56 5.76 -10.06 -12.39
CA SER A 56 5.93 -10.03 -13.86
C SER A 56 7.07 -9.12 -14.33
N GLN A 57 7.45 -8.13 -13.50
CA GLN A 57 8.58 -7.23 -13.73
C GLN A 57 9.90 -7.76 -13.14
N GLY A 58 9.90 -9.00 -12.63
CA GLY A 58 11.09 -9.68 -12.12
C GLY A 58 11.46 -9.37 -10.67
N TYR A 59 10.56 -8.76 -9.90
CA TYR A 59 10.79 -8.51 -8.48
C TYR A 59 10.60 -9.78 -7.65
N LYS A 60 11.47 -9.93 -6.65
CA LYS A 60 11.14 -10.70 -5.43
C LYS A 60 10.23 -9.82 -4.57
N VAL A 61 9.03 -10.30 -4.28
CA VAL A 61 7.98 -9.50 -3.64
C VAL A 61 7.71 -10.04 -2.24
N PHE A 62 7.73 -9.14 -1.26
CA PHE A 62 7.25 -9.38 0.09
C PHE A 62 5.97 -8.59 0.30
N GLY A 63 4.85 -9.26 0.52
CA GLY A 63 3.56 -8.62 0.78
C GLY A 63 3.09 -8.87 2.20
N PHE A 64 2.46 -7.87 2.81
CA PHE A 64 1.76 -8.09 4.07
C PHE A 64 0.43 -7.34 4.12
N ASP A 65 -0.51 -7.90 4.87
CA ASP A 65 -1.81 -7.30 5.14
C ASP A 65 -2.32 -7.81 6.50
N ILE A 66 -3.07 -6.97 7.21
CA ILE A 66 -3.63 -7.34 8.51
C ILE A 66 -4.81 -8.32 8.36
N ASN A 67 -5.49 -8.30 7.20
CA ASN A 67 -6.67 -9.09 6.93
C ASN A 67 -6.29 -10.55 6.54
N PRO A 68 -6.63 -11.55 7.38
CA PRO A 68 -6.29 -12.95 7.10
C PRO A 68 -6.97 -13.50 5.83
N GLU A 69 -8.16 -13.02 5.48
CA GLU A 69 -8.87 -13.47 4.27
C GLU A 69 -8.15 -12.99 3.00
N SER A 70 -7.74 -11.72 2.98
CA SER A 70 -6.92 -11.16 1.89
C SER A 70 -5.63 -11.96 1.70
N ILE A 71 -4.95 -12.30 2.80
CA ILE A 71 -3.72 -13.10 2.78
C ILE A 71 -3.97 -14.54 2.32
N ALA A 72 -5.08 -15.16 2.73
CA ALA A 72 -5.44 -16.49 2.25
C ALA A 72 -5.58 -16.52 0.72
N ILE A 73 -6.21 -15.49 0.15
CA ILE A 73 -6.35 -15.33 -1.31
C ILE A 73 -4.99 -15.08 -1.97
N CYS A 74 -4.16 -14.22 -1.41
CA CYS A 74 -2.80 -14.01 -1.88
C CYS A 74 -1.99 -15.31 -1.90
N ARG A 75 -2.05 -16.11 -0.84
CA ARG A 75 -1.34 -17.39 -0.74
C ARG A 75 -1.84 -18.40 -1.76
N ASP A 76 -3.15 -18.45 -2.01
CA ASP A 76 -3.70 -19.32 -3.05
C ASP A 76 -3.26 -18.88 -4.45
N ARG A 77 -3.17 -17.56 -4.70
CA ARG A 77 -2.73 -16.99 -5.98
C ARG A 77 -1.24 -17.17 -6.29
N PHE A 78 -0.39 -17.11 -5.26
CA PHE A 78 1.06 -17.03 -5.42
C PHE A 78 1.83 -18.10 -4.62
N GLY A 79 1.15 -19.10 -4.08
CA GLY A 79 1.76 -20.10 -3.19
C GLY A 79 2.87 -20.94 -3.85
N ASP A 80 2.79 -21.10 -5.17
CA ASP A 80 3.79 -21.81 -5.97
C ASP A 80 4.89 -20.86 -6.53
N GLU A 81 4.75 -19.54 -6.35
CA GLU A 81 5.71 -18.54 -6.84
C GLU A 81 6.87 -18.38 -5.84
N LEU A 82 8.04 -18.92 -6.18
CA LEU A 82 9.24 -18.88 -5.32
C LEU A 82 9.70 -17.46 -4.95
N ASN A 83 9.34 -16.47 -5.77
CA ASN A 83 9.72 -15.08 -5.60
C ASN A 83 8.67 -14.25 -4.86
N VAL A 84 7.61 -14.86 -4.33
CA VAL A 84 6.56 -14.16 -3.59
C VAL A 84 6.48 -14.71 -2.16
N ASN A 85 6.57 -13.83 -1.17
CA ASN A 85 6.30 -14.17 0.22
C ASN A 85 5.21 -13.25 0.77
N VAL A 86 4.10 -13.83 1.22
CA VAL A 86 2.96 -13.10 1.76
C VAL A 86 2.63 -13.55 3.18
N VAL A 87 2.56 -12.57 4.08
CA VAL A 87 2.35 -12.82 5.50
C VAL A 87 1.18 -12.00 6.03
N GLN A 88 0.44 -12.57 6.98
CA GLN A 88 -0.46 -11.75 7.78
C GLN A 88 0.38 -10.99 8.79
N SER A 89 0.39 -9.66 8.72
CA SER A 89 1.13 -8.80 9.64
C SER A 89 0.53 -7.40 9.65
N SER A 90 0.74 -6.68 10.75
CA SER A 90 0.58 -5.23 10.79
C SER A 90 1.82 -4.53 10.22
N PHE A 91 1.71 -3.23 9.94
CA PHE A 91 2.86 -2.38 9.60
C PHE A 91 3.91 -2.34 10.71
N CYS A 92 3.49 -2.45 11.97
CA CYS A 92 4.38 -2.31 13.12
C CYS A 92 5.18 -3.59 13.40
N GLU A 93 4.62 -4.75 13.05
CA GLU A 93 5.22 -6.07 13.31
C GLU A 93 5.97 -6.62 12.09
N PHE A 94 5.77 -6.05 10.90
CA PHE A 94 6.42 -6.52 9.70
C PHE A 94 7.92 -6.25 9.75
N GLU A 95 8.73 -7.25 9.41
CA GLU A 95 10.18 -7.11 9.30
C GLU A 95 10.56 -6.56 7.93
N TYR A 96 10.90 -5.27 7.89
CA TYR A 96 11.33 -4.59 6.68
C TYR A 96 12.78 -4.95 6.34
N ALA A 97 12.97 -5.65 5.21
CA ALA A 97 14.29 -5.92 4.63
C ALA A 97 14.62 -4.89 3.54
N ASP A 98 15.90 -4.79 3.17
CA ASP A 98 16.35 -3.92 2.07
C ASP A 98 15.55 -4.16 0.79
N ALA A 99 14.92 -3.09 0.28
CA ALA A 99 14.05 -3.12 -0.88
C ALA A 99 14.37 -1.96 -1.83
N SER A 100 14.16 -2.20 -3.13
CA SER A 100 14.25 -1.16 -4.16
C SER A 100 12.92 -0.52 -4.48
N LEU A 101 11.82 -1.14 -4.05
CA LEU A 101 10.49 -0.64 -4.28
C LEU A 101 9.63 -0.87 -3.05
N ILE A 102 9.01 0.17 -2.53
CA ILE A 102 8.01 0.04 -1.45
C ILE A 102 6.70 0.65 -1.95
N ILE A 103 5.67 -0.18 -2.01
CA ILE A 103 4.32 0.19 -2.44
C ILE A 103 3.42 0.24 -1.21
N ALA A 104 2.67 1.32 -1.05
CA ALA A 104 1.70 1.49 0.03
C ALA A 104 0.46 2.25 -0.47
N ASN A 105 -0.15 1.70 -1.52
CA ASN A 105 -1.34 2.29 -2.14
C ASN A 105 -2.55 2.14 -1.22
N ALA A 106 -3.15 3.28 -0.84
CA ALA A 106 -4.35 3.35 0.00
C ALA A 106 -4.32 2.51 1.31
N SER A 107 -3.15 2.42 1.96
CA SER A 107 -2.96 1.55 3.13
C SER A 107 -2.31 2.22 4.35
N LEU A 108 -1.35 3.14 4.16
CA LEU A 108 -0.55 3.72 5.26
C LEU A 108 -1.35 4.52 6.29
N PHE A 109 -2.46 5.13 5.90
CA PHE A 109 -3.29 5.90 6.81
C PHE A 109 -4.04 5.04 7.85
N PHE A 110 -4.04 3.71 7.72
CA PHE A 110 -4.54 2.79 8.75
C PHE A 110 -3.52 2.47 9.85
N VAL A 111 -2.28 2.96 9.74
CA VAL A 111 -1.32 2.89 10.84
C VAL A 111 -1.82 3.77 11.98
N ASP A 112 -1.68 3.28 13.22
CA ASP A 112 -1.97 4.06 14.41
C ASP A 112 -1.12 5.34 14.40
N PRO A 113 -1.72 6.55 14.58
CA PRO A 113 -0.98 7.81 14.61
C PRO A 113 0.22 7.81 15.57
N ALA A 114 0.13 7.12 16.70
CA ALA A 114 1.23 7.02 17.67
C ALA A 114 2.41 6.18 17.17
N GLN A 115 2.18 5.29 16.21
CA GLN A 115 3.17 4.36 15.66
C GLN A 115 3.67 4.78 14.27
N PHE A 116 2.97 5.69 13.61
CA PHE A 116 3.25 6.11 12.23
C PHE A 116 4.71 6.52 12.02
N GLN A 117 5.28 7.32 12.92
CA GLN A 117 6.66 7.78 12.77
C GLN A 117 7.66 6.62 12.79
N ALA A 118 7.44 5.61 13.63
CA ALA A 118 8.29 4.43 13.68
C ALA A 118 8.17 3.57 12.40
N VAL A 119 6.93 3.38 11.92
CA VAL A 119 6.66 2.67 10.66
C VAL A 119 7.30 3.41 9.48
N TRP A 120 7.16 4.74 9.41
CA TRP A 120 7.80 5.53 8.36
C TRP A 120 9.32 5.40 8.41
N THR A 121 9.93 5.43 9.60
CA THR A 121 11.38 5.18 9.74
C THR A 121 11.78 3.79 9.23
N SER A 122 11.01 2.74 9.49
CA SER A 122 11.30 1.41 8.93
C SER A 122 11.19 1.38 7.39
N ILE A 123 10.21 2.06 6.81
CA ILE A 123 10.07 2.21 5.36
C ILE A 123 11.25 3.01 4.78
N ASP A 124 11.58 4.15 5.38
CA ASP A 124 12.65 5.03 4.94
C ASP A 124 14.02 4.32 4.95
N THR A 125 14.30 3.56 6.01
CA THR A 125 15.59 2.90 6.21
C THR A 125 15.75 1.62 5.39
N SER A 126 14.66 0.91 5.10
CA SER A 126 14.67 -0.29 4.24
C SER A 126 14.74 0.03 2.76
N LEU A 127 14.31 1.23 2.34
CA LEU A 127 14.41 1.62 0.95
C LEU A 127 15.83 2.03 0.58
N VAL A 128 16.47 1.26 -0.30
CA VAL A 128 17.84 1.52 -0.73
C VAL A 128 17.93 2.81 -1.57
N LYS A 129 19.11 3.42 -1.60
CA LYS A 129 19.41 4.55 -2.50
C LYS A 129 19.07 4.21 -3.96
N GLY A 130 18.37 5.12 -4.63
CA GLY A 130 17.87 4.93 -5.99
C GLY A 130 16.61 4.07 -6.09
N GLY A 131 16.16 3.49 -4.97
CA GLY A 131 14.87 2.83 -4.86
C GLY A 131 13.72 3.83 -4.80
N VAL A 132 12.50 3.34 -4.97
CA VAL A 132 11.29 4.14 -5.15
C VAL A 132 10.24 3.81 -4.10
N PHE A 133 9.69 4.84 -3.47
CA PHE A 133 8.48 4.74 -2.69
C PHE A 133 7.28 5.21 -3.53
N ALA A 134 6.16 4.48 -3.46
CA ALA A 134 4.89 4.92 -4.02
C ALA A 134 3.73 4.59 -3.08
N GLY A 135 2.91 5.58 -2.73
CA GLY A 135 1.82 5.35 -1.79
C GLY A 135 0.89 6.54 -1.60
N ASP A 136 -0.12 6.33 -0.76
CA ASP A 136 -1.12 7.34 -0.41
C ASP A 136 -1.07 7.68 1.08
N PHE A 137 -1.33 8.95 1.39
CA PHE A 137 -1.46 9.49 2.73
C PHE A 137 -2.79 10.22 2.86
N MET A 138 -3.37 10.22 4.06
CA MET A 138 -4.60 10.95 4.34
C MET A 138 -4.28 12.38 4.77
N GLY A 139 -4.98 13.35 4.22
CA GLY A 139 -4.91 14.74 4.64
C GLY A 139 -5.88 15.05 5.79
N LYS A 140 -5.58 16.10 6.56
CA LYS A 140 -6.34 16.48 7.76
C LYS A 140 -7.81 16.86 7.52
N ASN A 141 -8.18 17.16 6.27
CA ASN A 141 -9.56 17.55 5.91
C ASN A 141 -10.44 16.34 5.53
N ASP A 142 -9.89 15.13 5.46
CA ASP A 142 -10.68 13.97 5.06
C ASP A 142 -11.77 13.66 6.11
N SER A 143 -12.97 13.29 5.68
CA SER A 143 -14.04 12.91 6.61
C SER A 143 -13.62 11.76 7.55
N TRP A 144 -12.77 10.84 7.09
CA TRP A 144 -12.27 9.75 7.92
C TRP A 144 -11.32 10.21 9.05
N ALA A 145 -10.84 11.45 9.03
CA ALA A 145 -10.06 12.01 10.14
C ALA A 145 -10.84 11.98 11.46
N ASN A 146 -12.17 12.10 11.41
CA ASN A 146 -13.04 12.14 12.59
C ASN A 146 -14.10 11.02 12.62
N ASP A 147 -14.49 10.50 11.46
CA ASP A 147 -15.68 9.63 11.34
C ASP A 147 -15.32 8.16 11.07
N PHE A 148 -14.05 7.78 11.15
CA PHE A 148 -13.65 6.38 11.03
C PHE A 148 -13.75 5.64 12.37
N HIS A 149 -14.02 4.34 12.32
CA HIS A 149 -14.25 3.51 13.52
C HIS A 149 -12.96 3.24 14.34
N ALA A 150 -11.80 3.66 13.83
CA ALA A 150 -10.50 3.54 14.46
C ALA A 150 -9.67 4.80 14.16
N PRO A 151 -8.62 5.11 14.95
CA PRO A 151 -7.72 6.22 14.64
C PRO A 151 -7.10 6.09 13.26
N ILE A 152 -7.19 7.16 12.46
CA ILE A 152 -6.56 7.27 11.14
C ILE A 152 -5.39 8.24 11.23
N THR A 153 -4.25 7.84 10.68
CA THR A 153 -3.13 8.76 10.52
C THR A 153 -3.46 9.77 9.42
N THR A 154 -3.52 11.04 9.81
CA THR A 154 -3.65 12.17 8.89
C THR A 154 -2.44 13.09 9.01
N LEU A 155 -2.07 13.72 7.91
CA LEU A 155 -0.93 14.62 7.81
C LEU A 155 -1.33 15.94 7.17
N ALA A 156 -0.72 17.03 7.61
CA ALA A 156 -0.67 18.25 6.83
C ALA A 156 0.37 18.11 5.71
N LYS A 157 0.22 18.92 4.67
CA LYS A 157 1.10 18.90 3.50
C LYS A 157 2.58 19.10 3.87
N ASP A 158 2.88 20.01 4.79
CA ASP A 158 4.24 20.30 5.24
C ASP A 158 4.83 19.13 6.06
N GLU A 159 4.04 18.54 6.96
CA GLU A 159 4.41 17.31 7.69
C GLU A 159 4.75 16.19 6.70
N LEU A 160 3.92 15.98 5.68
CA LEU A 160 4.15 14.99 4.64
C LEU A 160 5.43 15.28 3.83
N LEU A 161 5.63 16.52 3.38
CA LEU A 161 6.84 16.88 2.62
C LEU A 161 8.12 16.68 3.45
N ASN A 162 8.06 16.87 4.78
CA ASN A 162 9.19 16.63 5.67
C ASN A 162 9.58 15.14 5.74
N LEU A 163 8.62 14.22 5.63
CA LEU A 163 8.89 12.78 5.55
C LEU A 163 9.78 12.42 4.36
N PHE A 164 9.64 13.17 3.26
CA PHE A 164 10.38 12.99 2.02
C PHE A 164 11.63 13.87 1.90
N SER A 165 12.14 14.41 3.01
CA SER A 165 13.34 15.28 3.03
C SER A 165 14.60 14.63 2.45
N ASN A 166 14.67 13.29 2.39
CA ASN A 166 15.76 12.52 1.77
C ASN A 166 15.40 11.91 0.40
N PHE A 167 14.31 12.36 -0.22
CA PHE A 167 13.80 11.84 -1.48
C PHE A 167 13.62 12.93 -2.53
N ASP A 168 13.83 12.56 -3.79
CA ASP A 168 13.36 13.33 -4.94
C ASP A 168 11.89 12.96 -5.19
N ILE A 169 10.98 13.87 -4.87
CA ILE A 169 9.55 13.69 -5.14
C ILE A 169 9.34 13.89 -6.65
N ILE A 170 8.96 12.82 -7.35
CA ILE A 170 8.74 12.84 -8.80
C ILE A 170 7.28 13.18 -9.09
N GLU A 171 6.35 12.65 -8.29
CA GLU A 171 4.93 12.92 -8.41
C GLU A 171 4.33 13.20 -7.02
N PHE A 172 3.55 14.27 -6.95
CA PHE A 172 2.78 14.65 -5.77
C PHE A 172 1.43 15.16 -6.23
N ASN A 173 0.37 14.39 -5.97
CA ASN A 173 -1.00 14.78 -6.30
C ASN A 173 -1.82 14.92 -5.02
N GLU A 174 -2.45 16.06 -4.85
CA GLU A 174 -3.36 16.36 -3.74
C GLU A 174 -4.79 16.38 -4.28
N ARG A 175 -5.63 15.52 -3.72
CA ARG A 175 -7.07 15.52 -3.95
C ARG A 175 -7.72 16.03 -2.66
N ASP A 176 -8.36 17.18 -2.70
CA ASP A 176 -9.09 17.79 -1.58
C ASP A 176 -10.46 18.27 -2.11
N GLU A 177 -11.47 17.40 -2.07
CA GLU A 177 -12.78 17.66 -2.67
C GLU A 177 -13.92 16.89 -2.01
N ASP A 178 -15.13 17.46 -2.07
CA ASP A 178 -16.36 16.74 -1.76
C ASP A 178 -16.66 15.69 -2.84
N GLY A 179 -17.10 14.51 -2.40
CA GLY A 179 -17.58 13.46 -3.28
C GLY A 179 -18.63 12.58 -2.61
N THR A 180 -18.94 11.48 -3.27
CA THR A 180 -19.85 10.45 -2.78
C THR A 180 -19.13 9.12 -2.68
N THR A 181 -19.40 8.36 -1.62
CA THR A 181 -18.92 6.98 -1.50
C THR A 181 -19.63 6.09 -2.52
N MET A 182 -19.13 4.85 -2.72
CA MET A 182 -19.79 3.88 -3.59
C MET A 182 -21.22 3.52 -3.16
N VAL A 183 -21.61 3.81 -1.91
CA VAL A 183 -22.95 3.57 -1.37
C VAL A 183 -23.83 4.83 -1.34
N GLY A 184 -23.32 5.98 -1.82
CA GLY A 184 -24.09 7.21 -2.01
C GLY A 184 -23.99 8.23 -0.87
N ASP A 185 -23.21 7.96 0.17
CA ASP A 185 -22.99 8.90 1.28
C ASP A 185 -22.02 10.01 0.88
N THR A 186 -22.28 11.24 1.31
CA THR A 186 -21.34 12.35 1.14
C THR A 186 -20.06 12.06 1.91
N LYS A 187 -18.92 12.23 1.24
CA LYS A 187 -17.59 12.10 1.85
C LYS A 187 -16.69 13.19 1.28
N HIS A 188 -16.02 13.92 2.17
CA HIS A 188 -14.88 14.75 1.80
C HIS A 188 -13.64 13.87 1.65
N TRP A 189 -12.98 13.98 0.51
CA TRP A 189 -11.74 13.27 0.21
C TRP A 189 -10.59 14.24 0.35
N HIS A 190 -9.66 13.96 1.27
CA HIS A 190 -8.38 14.63 1.33
C HIS A 190 -7.27 13.59 1.30
N ILE A 191 -6.66 13.36 0.13
CA ILE A 191 -5.64 12.33 -0.10
C ILE A 191 -4.44 12.95 -0.82
N TYR A 192 -3.25 12.61 -0.33
CA TYR A 192 -1.99 12.84 -1.01
C TYR A 192 -1.48 11.55 -1.63
N SER A 193 -1.19 11.57 -2.93
CA SER A 193 -0.57 10.47 -3.65
C SER A 193 0.86 10.85 -4.03
N VAL A 194 1.84 10.03 -3.65
CA VAL A 194 3.26 10.35 -3.81
C VAL A 194 4.00 9.23 -4.55
N VAL A 195 4.89 9.62 -5.46
CA VAL A 195 5.97 8.77 -6.00
C VAL A 195 7.28 9.51 -5.80
N ALA A 196 8.23 8.88 -5.11
CA ALA A 196 9.50 9.52 -4.75
C ALA A 196 10.68 8.55 -4.82
N VAL A 197 11.84 9.05 -5.27
CA VAL A 197 13.09 8.27 -5.38
C VAL A 197 14.01 8.61 -4.22
N LYS A 198 14.58 7.59 -3.57
CA LYS A 198 15.49 7.75 -2.43
C LYS A 198 16.85 8.32 -2.89
N ARG A 199 17.30 9.43 -2.28
CA ARG A 199 18.61 10.04 -2.61
C ARG A 199 19.79 9.42 -1.87
N THR A 200 19.59 9.07 -0.61
CA THR A 200 20.65 8.68 0.33
C THR A 200 20.30 7.41 1.07
#